data_AF-A0A7V4X7R6-F1
#
_entry.id   AF-A0A7V4X7R6-F1
#
_cell.length_a   1.000
_cell.length_b   1.000
_cell.length_c   1.000
_cell.angle_alpha   90.00
_cell.angle_beta   90.00
_cell.angle_gamma   90.00
#
_symmetry.space_group_name_H-M   'P 1'
#
loop_
_entity.id
_entity.type
_entity.pdbx_description
1 polymer ?
#
loop_
_entity_poly.entity_id
_entity_poly.type
_entity_poly.pdbx_seq_one_letter_code
_entity_poly.pdbx_strand_id
1 'polypeptide(L)'
;MQNRDIKFFLKKRIFLKGFTLVEVLVALAIFTVIMTLVMAAITGTFNSLRQANKMLDRGQKQRFSLLRLSREVSSIARVSYPGVRFKGEAGQFFFIFAREDSLAEASYVYNASSQTLDRYYEEPTDYNWGTYATKEVSLSNLSECRFSYSDGLTWKESWDENTLQFPKAIKMTYKFQDEDKQREFVVNIPISH
;
A
#
# COMPACT_ATOMS: atom_id res chain seq x y z
N MET A 1 82.74 20.02 -57.08
CA MET A 1 83.08 18.87 -56.21
C MET A 1 82.13 18.92 -55.02
N GLN A 2 80.91 18.38 -55.15
CA GLN A 2 80.53 17.01 -54.75
C GLN A 2 80.85 16.71 -53.28
N ASN A 3 79.84 16.80 -52.41
CA ASN A 3 79.66 15.76 -51.40
C ASN A 3 78.20 15.59 -51.01
N ARG A 4 77.77 14.33 -51.11
CA ARG A 4 76.43 13.80 -50.87
C ARG A 4 76.32 13.47 -49.38
N ASP A 5 75.35 14.04 -48.69
CA ASP A 5 74.84 13.47 -47.44
C ASP A 5 73.31 13.44 -47.49
N ILE A 6 72.80 12.46 -48.25
CA ILE A 6 71.40 12.08 -48.22
C ILE A 6 71.22 11.30 -46.90
N LYS A 7 70.83 12.01 -45.84
CA LYS A 7 70.34 11.39 -44.61
C LYS A 7 69.14 10.52 -44.95
N PHE A 8 69.38 9.22 -44.88
CA PHE A 8 68.44 8.15 -45.10
C PHE A 8 67.35 8.23 -44.02
N PHE A 9 66.27 8.99 -44.29
CA PHE A 9 65.05 8.96 -43.49
C PHE A 9 64.41 7.59 -43.69
N LEU A 10 64.78 6.63 -42.84
CA LEU A 10 64.05 5.38 -42.65
C LEU A 10 62.66 5.71 -42.15
N LYS A 11 61.76 5.95 -43.11
CA LYS A 11 60.31 5.96 -42.90
C LYS A 11 59.95 4.56 -42.42
N LYS A 12 59.90 4.37 -41.10
CA LYS A 12 59.36 3.17 -40.45
C LYS A 12 57.91 3.05 -40.94
N ARG A 13 57.70 2.25 -41.99
CA ARG A 13 56.36 1.86 -42.46
C ARG A 13 55.73 1.13 -41.27
N ILE A 14 54.88 1.83 -40.53
CA ILE A 14 53.92 1.18 -39.64
C ILE A 14 53.05 0.39 -40.59
N PHE A 15 53.37 -0.91 -40.74
CA PHE A 15 52.49 -1.85 -41.40
C PHE A 15 51.21 -1.84 -40.55
N LEU A 16 50.20 -1.08 -40.98
CA LEU A 16 48.85 -1.24 -40.49
C LEU A 16 48.40 -2.63 -40.96
N LYS A 17 48.76 -3.65 -40.19
CA LYS A 17 48.24 -5.00 -40.36
C LYS A 17 46.73 -4.89 -40.26
N GLY A 18 46.03 -5.15 -41.35
CA GLY A 18 44.57 -5.27 -41.32
C GLY A 18 44.17 -6.34 -40.32
N PHE A 19 43.07 -6.11 -39.61
CA PHE A 19 42.52 -7.06 -38.66
C PHE A 19 42.28 -8.41 -39.34
N THR A 20 42.67 -9.49 -38.67
CA THR A 20 42.40 -10.84 -39.19
C THR A 20 40.90 -11.16 -39.00
N LEU A 21 40.32 -11.94 -39.91
CA LEU A 21 38.91 -12.36 -39.80
C LEU A 21 38.62 -13.09 -38.48
N VAL A 22 39.61 -13.84 -37.97
CA VAL A 22 39.54 -14.55 -36.69
C VAL A 22 39.45 -13.57 -35.52
N GLU A 23 40.19 -12.46 -35.55
CA GLU A 23 40.20 -11.47 -34.47
C GLU A 23 38.84 -10.77 -34.32
N VAL A 24 38.19 -10.43 -35.43
CA VAL A 24 36.83 -9.85 -35.43
C VAL A 24 35.81 -10.86 -34.90
N LEU A 25 35.95 -12.14 -35.26
CA LEU A 25 35.05 -13.21 -34.82
C LEU A 25 35.19 -13.47 -33.31
N VAL A 26 36.42 -13.53 -32.81
CA VAL A 26 36.70 -13.66 -31.37
C VAL A 26 36.22 -12.43 -30.60
N ALA A 27 36.46 -11.21 -31.12
CA ALA A 27 35.98 -9.98 -30.49
C ALA A 27 34.45 -9.94 -30.39
N LEU A 28 33.74 -10.34 -31.45
CA LEU A 28 32.27 -10.44 -31.44
C LEU A 28 31.77 -11.49 -30.44
N ALA A 29 32.43 -12.66 -30.38
CA ALA A 29 32.05 -13.71 -29.43
C ALA A 29 32.24 -13.26 -27.98
N ILE A 30 33.35 -12.59 -27.66
CA ILE A 30 33.59 -12.04 -26.32
C ILE A 30 32.58 -10.93 -26.02
N PHE A 31 32.33 -10.04 -26.98
CA PHE A 31 31.40 -8.92 -26.81
C PHE A 31 29.97 -9.39 -26.52
N THR A 32 29.47 -10.38 -27.25
CA THR A 32 28.11 -10.91 -27.02
C THR A 32 28.00 -11.53 -25.63
N VAL A 33 28.99 -12.33 -25.22
CA VAL A 33 29.03 -12.92 -23.87
C VAL A 33 29.00 -11.84 -22.78
N ILE A 34 29.83 -10.81 -22.91
CA ILE A 34 29.86 -9.69 -21.95
C ILE A 34 28.51 -8.96 -21.94
N MET A 35 27.95 -8.65 -23.10
CA MET A 35 26.66 -7.96 -23.19
C MET A 35 25.52 -8.76 -22.59
N THR A 36 25.50 -10.08 -22.78
CA THR A 36 24.51 -10.96 -22.16
C THR A 36 24.62 -10.93 -20.63
N LEU A 37 25.83 -10.97 -20.09
CA LEU A 37 26.06 -10.90 -18.64
C LEU A 37 25.63 -9.55 -18.05
N VAL A 38 25.98 -8.44 -18.73
CA VAL A 38 25.58 -7.09 -18.32
C VAL A 38 24.05 -6.93 -18.37
N MET A 39 23.41 -7.40 -19.45
CA MET A 39 21.96 -7.34 -19.58
C MET A 39 21.26 -8.18 -18.51
N ALA A 40 21.79 -9.35 -18.17
CA ALA A 40 21.28 -10.18 -17.08
C ALA A 40 21.35 -9.45 -15.73
N ALA A 41 22.47 -8.78 -15.42
CA ALA A 41 22.61 -8.01 -14.19
C ALA A 41 21.65 -6.79 -14.13
N ILE A 42 21.50 -6.07 -15.24
CA ILE A 42 20.60 -4.92 -15.34
C ILE A 42 19.14 -5.34 -15.16
N THR A 43 18.70 -6.39 -15.87
CA THR A 43 17.33 -6.89 -15.76
C THR A 43 17.03 -7.45 -14.37
N GLY A 44 17.97 -8.18 -13.76
CA GLY A 44 17.84 -8.63 -12.37
C GLY A 44 17.64 -7.47 -11.38
N THR A 45 18.42 -6.40 -11.56
CA THR A 45 18.30 -5.19 -10.72
C THR A 45 16.96 -4.49 -10.91
N PHE A 46 16.52 -4.27 -12.16
CA PHE A 46 15.25 -3.61 -12.43
C PHE A 46 14.04 -4.39 -11.94
N ASN A 47 14.05 -5.72 -12.06
CA ASN A 47 12.98 -6.57 -11.55
C ASN A 47 12.90 -6.50 -10.02
N SER A 48 14.05 -6.50 -9.35
CA SER A 48 14.14 -6.38 -7.89
C SER A 48 13.63 -5.02 -7.39
N LEU A 49 14.02 -3.93 -8.05
CA LEU A 49 13.52 -2.59 -7.73
C LEU A 49 12.01 -2.46 -7.94
N ARG A 50 11.48 -3.01 -9.04
CA ARG A 50 10.04 -3.04 -9.30
C ARG A 50 9.29 -3.81 -8.22
N GLN A 51 9.83 -4.94 -7.76
CA GLN A 51 9.23 -5.72 -6.68
C GLN A 51 9.27 -4.97 -5.35
N ALA A 52 10.40 -4.36 -5.01
CA ALA A 52 10.56 -3.55 -3.79
C ALA A 52 9.58 -2.38 -3.77
N ASN A 53 9.45 -1.63 -4.87
CA ASN A 53 8.49 -0.53 -4.97
C ASN A 53 7.04 -1.00 -4.82
N LYS A 54 6.67 -2.13 -5.45
CA LYS A 54 5.32 -2.71 -5.26
C LYS A 54 5.03 -3.06 -3.80
N MET A 55 6.00 -3.59 -3.07
CA MET A 55 5.86 -3.89 -1.64
C MET A 55 5.70 -2.61 -0.80
N LEU A 56 6.48 -1.58 -1.11
CA LEU A 56 6.38 -0.27 -0.45
C LEU A 56 5.01 0.36 -0.68
N ASP A 57 4.52 0.38 -1.92
CA ASP A 57 3.21 0.94 -2.26
C ASP A 57 2.08 0.23 -1.53
N ARG A 58 2.12 -1.11 -1.44
CA ARG A 58 1.14 -1.90 -0.68
C ARG A 58 1.16 -1.54 0.81
N GLY A 59 2.35 -1.50 1.41
CA GLY A 59 2.51 -1.15 2.83
C GLY A 59 2.08 0.29 3.14
N GLN A 60 2.37 1.24 2.25
CA GLN A 60 1.91 2.62 2.39
C GLN A 60 0.40 2.71 2.32
N LYS A 61 -0.25 2.13 1.30
CA LYS A 61 -1.71 2.11 1.17
C LYS A 61 -2.37 1.54 2.41
N GLN A 62 -1.88 0.41 2.92
CA GLN A 62 -2.39 -0.17 4.17
C GLN A 62 -2.31 0.81 5.35
N ARG A 63 -1.14 1.44 5.56
CA ARG A 63 -0.95 2.40 6.65
C ARG A 63 -1.88 3.60 6.52
N PHE A 64 -2.03 4.15 5.32
CA PHE A 64 -2.94 5.26 5.07
C PHE A 64 -4.39 4.90 5.42
N SER A 65 -4.85 3.71 5.05
CA SER A 65 -6.20 3.24 5.36
C SER A 65 -6.42 3.04 6.86
N LEU A 66 -5.45 2.43 7.57
CA LEU A 66 -5.52 2.25 9.03
C LEU A 66 -5.47 3.59 9.78
N LEU A 67 -4.63 4.53 9.33
CA LEU A 67 -4.55 5.88 9.90
C LEU A 67 -5.84 6.67 9.67
N ARG A 68 -6.49 6.52 8.51
CA ARG A 68 -7.81 7.10 8.25
C ARG A 68 -8.84 6.53 9.21
N LEU A 69 -8.94 5.20 9.30
CA LEU A 69 -9.86 4.53 10.22
C LEU A 69 -9.63 5.02 11.66
N SER A 70 -8.37 5.05 12.10
CA SER A 70 -8.03 5.55 13.44
C SER A 70 -8.52 6.97 13.67
N ARG A 71 -8.27 7.87 12.71
CA ARG A 71 -8.62 9.29 12.84
C ARG A 71 -10.13 9.48 12.90
N GLU A 72 -10.86 8.78 12.03
CA GLU A 72 -12.32 8.86 11.97
C GLU A 72 -12.95 8.30 13.25
N VAL A 73 -12.50 7.13 13.71
CA VAL A 73 -12.96 6.51 14.96
C VAL A 73 -12.60 7.37 16.18
N SER A 74 -11.41 7.98 16.20
CA SER A 74 -11.04 8.91 17.28
C SER A 74 -11.83 10.22 17.26
N SER A 75 -12.44 10.58 16.13
CA SER A 75 -13.30 11.77 15.99
C SER A 75 -14.79 11.45 16.13
N ILE A 76 -15.16 10.26 16.59
CA ILE A 76 -16.56 9.90 16.81
C ILE A 76 -17.23 10.96 17.68
N ALA A 77 -18.38 11.44 17.23
CA ALA A 77 -19.11 12.53 17.86
C ALA A 77 -20.33 11.98 18.62
N ARG A 78 -20.57 12.54 19.81
CA ARG A 78 -21.85 12.37 20.51
C ARG A 78 -22.86 13.34 19.88
N VAL A 79 -23.93 12.80 19.29
CA VAL A 79 -25.02 13.61 18.71
C VAL A 79 -26.29 13.36 19.53
N SER A 80 -26.93 14.43 20.03
CA SER A 80 -28.12 14.34 20.89
C SER A 80 -29.39 13.97 20.14
N TYR A 81 -29.47 14.18 18.82
CA TYR A 81 -30.68 13.87 18.06
C TYR A 81 -30.43 13.51 16.59
N PRO A 82 -31.09 12.45 16.08
CA PRO A 82 -31.56 11.32 16.89
C PRO A 82 -30.35 10.65 17.57
N GLY A 83 -30.45 10.30 18.86
CA GLY A 83 -29.32 10.00 19.76
C GLY A 83 -28.32 8.95 19.26
N VAL A 84 -27.07 9.07 19.73
CA VAL A 84 -25.91 8.15 19.66
C VAL A 84 -26.02 6.97 18.70
N ARG A 85 -25.23 7.01 17.62
CA ARG A 85 -25.42 6.17 16.44
C ARG A 85 -24.20 5.34 16.06
N PHE A 86 -23.60 4.77 17.08
CA PHE A 86 -22.64 3.70 16.88
C PHE A 86 -23.38 2.38 16.81
N LYS A 87 -23.24 1.67 15.69
CA LYS A 87 -23.72 0.30 15.55
C LYS A 87 -22.58 -0.57 15.07
N GLY A 88 -22.38 -1.70 15.72
CA GLY A 88 -21.29 -2.62 15.43
C GLY A 88 -21.74 -4.06 15.34
N GLU A 89 -21.24 -4.77 14.35
CA GLU A 89 -21.32 -6.22 14.18
C GLU A 89 -19.93 -6.76 13.80
N ALA A 90 -19.74 -8.07 13.81
CA ALA A 90 -18.43 -8.64 13.51
C ALA A 90 -17.92 -8.28 12.10
N GLY A 91 -18.79 -8.12 11.10
CA GLY A 91 -18.40 -7.78 9.73
C GLY A 91 -18.38 -6.30 9.40
N GLN A 92 -18.95 -5.45 10.26
CA GLN A 92 -19.19 -4.05 9.93
C GLN A 92 -19.43 -3.17 11.14
N PHE A 93 -19.17 -1.87 11.00
CA PHE A 93 -19.65 -0.88 11.96
C PHE A 93 -19.98 0.44 11.30
N PHE A 94 -20.90 1.19 11.93
CA PHE A 94 -21.45 2.45 11.50
C PHE A 94 -21.26 3.47 12.61
N PHE A 95 -20.86 4.68 12.26
CA PHE A 95 -20.63 5.73 13.23
C PHE A 95 -20.73 7.11 12.59
N ILE A 96 -20.97 8.09 13.45
CA ILE A 96 -20.94 9.51 13.11
C ILE A 96 -19.70 10.12 13.75
N PHE A 97 -19.02 10.97 13.01
CA PHE A 97 -17.80 11.63 13.47
C PHE A 97 -17.77 13.10 13.08
N ALA A 98 -17.04 13.88 13.87
CA ALA A 98 -16.88 15.31 13.65
C ALA A 98 -15.83 15.59 12.56
N ARG A 99 -16.16 16.56 11.71
CA ARG A 99 -15.27 17.22 10.74
C ARG A 99 -15.17 18.70 11.13
N GLU A 100 -14.33 19.47 10.44
CA GLU A 100 -14.05 20.88 10.78
C GLU A 100 -15.33 21.71 10.97
N ASP A 101 -16.27 21.60 10.03
CA ASP A 101 -17.50 22.42 10.02
C ASP A 101 -18.80 21.59 9.94
N SER A 102 -18.71 20.27 10.01
CA SER A 102 -19.83 19.37 9.74
C SER A 102 -19.77 18.08 10.56
N LEU A 103 -20.86 17.31 10.52
CA LEU A 103 -20.88 15.92 10.92
C LEU A 103 -20.89 15.06 9.66
N ALA A 104 -20.10 14.01 9.67
CA ALA A 104 -20.09 13.00 8.62
C ALA A 104 -20.41 11.63 9.20
N GLU A 105 -20.91 10.76 8.35
CA GLU A 105 -21.14 9.37 8.67
C GLU A 105 -20.23 8.48 7.84
N ALA A 106 -19.75 7.42 8.47
CA ALA A 106 -18.98 6.41 7.80
C ALA A 106 -19.39 5.02 8.28
N SER A 107 -19.23 4.06 7.38
CA SER A 107 -19.25 2.66 7.72
C SER A 107 -18.08 1.93 7.09
N TYR A 108 -17.59 0.94 7.82
CA TYR A 108 -16.59 0.00 7.31
C TYR A 108 -17.23 -1.37 7.26
N VAL A 109 -17.22 -1.99 6.08
CA VAL A 109 -17.90 -3.26 5.83
C VAL A 109 -16.92 -4.21 5.18
N TYR A 110 -16.70 -5.38 5.81
CA TYR A 110 -15.92 -6.44 5.21
C TYR A 110 -16.77 -7.20 4.19
N ASN A 111 -16.27 -7.27 2.96
CA ASN A 111 -16.87 -8.05 1.89
C ASN A 111 -15.98 -9.27 1.60
N ALA A 112 -16.42 -10.45 2.03
CA ALA A 112 -15.70 -11.70 1.85
C ALA A 112 -15.58 -12.11 0.37
N SER A 113 -16.58 -11.77 -0.45
CA SER A 113 -16.61 -12.13 -1.88
C SER A 113 -15.57 -11.34 -2.67
N SER A 114 -15.44 -10.03 -2.41
CA SER A 114 -14.42 -9.18 -3.04
C SER A 114 -13.10 -9.14 -2.27
N GLN A 115 -13.05 -9.71 -1.07
CA GLN A 115 -11.86 -9.72 -0.20
C GLN A 115 -11.37 -8.30 0.13
N THR A 116 -12.33 -7.40 0.34
CA THR A 116 -12.09 -5.98 0.62
C THR A 116 -12.73 -5.54 1.92
N LEU A 117 -12.10 -4.56 2.57
CA LEU A 117 -12.78 -3.71 3.53
C LEU A 117 -13.22 -2.45 2.78
N ASP A 118 -14.52 -2.35 2.57
CA ASP A 118 -15.13 -1.20 1.91
C ASP A 118 -15.46 -0.13 2.95
N ARG A 119 -15.20 1.13 2.61
CA ARG A 119 -15.63 2.29 3.37
C ARG A 119 -16.76 2.97 2.63
N TYR A 120 -17.87 3.16 3.31
CA TYR A 120 -18.97 3.99 2.86
C TYR A 120 -18.96 5.31 3.62
N TYR A 121 -19.35 6.38 2.94
CA TYR A 121 -19.18 7.74 3.45
C TYR A 121 -20.25 8.69 2.95
N GLU A 122 -20.69 9.56 3.85
CA GLU A 122 -21.61 10.63 3.55
C GLU A 122 -21.33 11.88 4.41
N GLU A 123 -21.28 13.03 3.74
CA GLU A 123 -21.04 14.34 4.34
C GLU A 123 -21.87 15.40 3.57
N PRO A 124 -22.76 16.15 4.25
CA PRO A 124 -23.11 16.01 5.66
C PRO A 124 -23.85 14.70 5.93
N THR A 125 -23.84 14.23 7.18
CA THR A 125 -24.63 13.05 7.61
C THR A 125 -26.13 13.24 7.31
N ASP A 126 -26.73 12.25 6.67
CA ASP A 126 -28.17 12.19 6.38
C ASP A 126 -28.92 11.35 7.43
N TYR A 127 -28.16 10.73 8.34
CA TYR A 127 -28.66 9.98 9.47
C TYR A 127 -29.28 8.62 9.11
N ASN A 128 -28.95 8.03 7.94
CA ASN A 128 -29.52 6.79 7.42
C ASN A 128 -28.48 5.78 6.88
N TRP A 129 -28.30 4.63 7.55
CA TRP A 129 -27.25 3.66 7.18
C TRP A 129 -27.58 2.83 5.94
N GLY A 130 -28.74 3.06 5.32
CA GLY A 130 -29.11 2.45 4.05
C GLY A 130 -28.64 3.24 2.83
N THR A 131 -28.27 4.51 3.01
CA THR A 131 -27.85 5.42 1.94
C THR A 131 -26.42 5.86 2.16
N TYR A 132 -25.69 6.02 1.06
CA TYR A 132 -24.31 6.49 1.09
C TYR A 132 -24.00 7.27 -0.17
N ALA A 133 -23.44 8.46 -0.02
CA ALA A 133 -22.97 9.26 -1.14
C ALA A 133 -21.76 8.63 -1.86
N THR A 134 -20.84 8.01 -1.11
CA THR A 134 -19.58 7.47 -1.66
C THR A 134 -19.25 6.10 -1.09
N LYS A 135 -18.72 5.23 -1.95
CA LYS A 135 -18.10 3.96 -1.59
C LYS A 135 -16.67 3.89 -2.11
N GLU A 136 -15.72 3.51 -1.27
CA GLU A 136 -14.32 3.28 -1.66
C GLU A 136 -13.77 1.99 -1.04
N VAL A 137 -12.78 1.38 -1.69
CA VAL A 137 -12.05 0.24 -1.11
C VAL A 137 -10.98 0.78 -0.17
N SER A 138 -11.15 0.57 1.14
CA SER A 138 -10.19 1.00 2.15
C SER A 138 -9.00 0.04 2.23
N LEU A 139 -9.25 -1.26 2.34
CA LEU A 139 -8.23 -2.30 2.29
C LEU A 139 -8.65 -3.39 1.32
N SER A 140 -7.69 -4.01 0.66
CA SER A 140 -7.91 -5.13 -0.26
C SER A 140 -6.98 -6.29 0.07
N ASN A 141 -7.20 -7.42 -0.60
CA ASN A 141 -6.42 -8.64 -0.43
C ASN A 141 -6.62 -9.29 0.95
N LEU A 142 -7.79 -9.14 1.55
CA LEU A 142 -8.11 -9.66 2.87
C LEU A 142 -8.76 -11.05 2.78
N SER A 143 -8.14 -12.06 3.39
CA SER A 143 -8.76 -13.37 3.57
C SER A 143 -9.79 -13.38 4.68
N GLU A 144 -9.59 -12.53 5.70
CA GLU A 144 -10.48 -12.37 6.84
C GLU A 144 -10.41 -10.94 7.36
N CYS A 145 -11.53 -10.41 7.83
CA CYS A 145 -11.60 -9.17 8.61
C CYS A 145 -12.81 -9.22 9.54
N ARG A 146 -12.60 -8.92 10.82
CA ARG A 146 -13.67 -8.85 11.82
C ARG A 146 -13.44 -7.71 12.80
N PHE A 147 -14.54 -7.19 13.34
CA PHE A 147 -14.56 -6.15 14.36
C PHE A 147 -15.05 -6.71 15.70
N SER A 148 -14.52 -6.13 16.77
CA SER A 148 -14.98 -6.36 18.14
C SER A 148 -14.92 -5.06 18.92
N TYR A 149 -15.76 -4.95 19.93
CA TYR A 149 -16.07 -3.70 20.62
C TYR A 149 -15.85 -3.88 22.12
N SER A 150 -15.08 -2.98 22.74
CA SER A 150 -14.79 -3.09 24.17
C SER A 150 -15.68 -2.18 25.00
N ASP A 151 -16.20 -2.68 26.13
CA ASP A 151 -16.81 -1.84 27.18
C ASP A 151 -15.80 -1.40 28.26
N GLY A 152 -14.51 -1.73 28.08
CA GLY A 152 -13.43 -1.53 29.05
C GLY A 152 -13.17 -2.72 29.98
N LEU A 153 -14.04 -3.72 29.99
CA LEU A 153 -13.87 -4.95 30.77
C LEU A 153 -13.80 -6.18 29.86
N THR A 154 -14.64 -6.21 28.84
CA THR A 154 -14.80 -7.34 27.91
C THR A 154 -14.78 -6.86 26.46
N TRP A 155 -14.55 -7.79 25.54
CA TRP A 155 -14.70 -7.61 24.10
C TRP A 155 -15.98 -8.31 23.64
N LYS A 156 -16.81 -7.60 22.88
CA LYS A 156 -18.09 -8.07 22.34
C LYS A 156 -18.04 -8.09 20.81
N GLU A 157 -18.77 -9.00 20.18
CA GLU A 157 -18.84 -9.10 18.71
C GLU A 157 -19.88 -8.16 18.10
N SER A 158 -20.73 -7.56 18.92
CA SER A 158 -21.72 -6.58 18.50
C SER A 158 -21.83 -5.43 19.50
N TRP A 159 -22.32 -4.31 19.00
CA TRP A 159 -22.65 -3.13 19.78
C TRP A 159 -23.95 -2.53 19.23
N ASP A 160 -24.97 -2.49 20.09
CA ASP A 160 -26.31 -2.05 19.72
C ASP A 160 -26.39 -0.51 19.72
N GLU A 161 -27.06 0.04 18.70
CA GLU A 161 -27.32 1.48 18.55
C GLU A 161 -28.20 2.04 19.67
N ASN A 162 -29.02 1.20 20.30
CA ASN A 162 -29.88 1.61 21.41
C ASN A 162 -29.12 1.82 22.73
N THR A 163 -27.81 1.51 22.75
CA THR A 163 -26.98 1.77 23.92
C THR A 163 -26.55 3.24 23.95
N LEU A 164 -26.86 3.93 25.06
CA LEU A 164 -26.41 5.31 25.29
C LEU A 164 -24.90 5.46 25.43
N GLN A 165 -24.18 4.34 25.55
CA GLN A 165 -22.73 4.29 25.74
C GLN A 165 -22.04 3.86 24.45
N PHE A 166 -21.00 4.57 24.07
CA PHE A 166 -20.10 4.15 23.00
C PHE A 166 -19.18 3.05 23.50
N PRO A 167 -18.69 2.16 22.61
CA PRO A 167 -17.59 1.30 22.98
C PRO A 167 -16.36 2.15 23.33
N LYS A 168 -15.53 1.66 24.23
CA LYS A 168 -14.27 2.30 24.61
C LYS A 168 -13.18 2.14 23.57
N ALA A 169 -13.23 1.04 22.83
CA ALA A 169 -12.31 0.77 21.75
C ALA A 169 -12.97 -0.15 20.71
N ILE A 170 -12.48 -0.04 19.48
CA ILE A 170 -12.76 -0.96 18.38
C ILE A 170 -11.48 -1.72 18.08
N LYS A 171 -11.57 -3.04 17.97
CA LYS A 171 -10.49 -3.89 17.48
C LYS A 171 -10.89 -4.49 16.15
N MET A 172 -10.06 -4.24 15.14
CA MET A 172 -10.10 -4.89 13.84
C MET A 172 -9.06 -6.01 13.81
N THR A 173 -9.53 -7.24 13.62
CA THR A 173 -8.70 -8.42 13.42
C THR A 173 -8.78 -8.84 11.96
N TYR A 174 -7.65 -8.91 11.27
CA TYR A 174 -7.62 -9.12 9.82
C TYR A 174 -6.42 -9.96 9.37
N LYS A 175 -6.54 -10.60 8.21
CA LYS A 175 -5.50 -11.43 7.59
C LYS A 175 -5.44 -11.15 6.09
N PHE A 176 -4.24 -11.02 5.54
CA PHE A 176 -4.05 -10.90 4.08
C PHE A 176 -3.96 -12.27 3.43
N GLN A 177 -4.38 -12.39 2.17
CA GLN A 177 -4.32 -13.65 1.41
C GLN A 177 -2.90 -14.24 1.34
N ASP A 178 -1.90 -13.37 1.18
CA ASP A 178 -0.51 -13.76 0.99
C ASP A 178 0.24 -13.98 2.33
N GLU A 179 -0.45 -13.88 3.47
CA GLU A 179 0.16 -13.96 4.80
C GLU A 179 -0.58 -14.94 5.69
N ASP A 180 0.14 -15.85 6.35
CA ASP A 180 -0.49 -16.74 7.36
C ASP A 180 -0.79 -16.06 8.69
N LYS A 181 -0.15 -14.91 8.93
CA LYS A 181 -0.24 -14.19 10.20
C LYS A 181 -1.49 -13.31 10.26
N GLN A 182 -2.33 -13.57 11.26
CA GLN A 182 -3.40 -12.65 11.64
C GLN A 182 -2.82 -11.40 12.31
N ARG A 183 -3.42 -10.25 12.02
CA ARG A 183 -3.04 -8.94 12.53
C ARG A 183 -4.19 -8.34 13.32
N GLU A 184 -3.84 -7.55 14.32
CA GLU A 184 -4.80 -6.81 15.13
C GLU A 184 -4.50 -5.32 15.06
N PHE A 185 -5.55 -4.53 14.99
CA PHE A 185 -5.50 -3.08 15.01
C PHE A 185 -6.56 -2.57 15.99
N VAL A 186 -6.12 -1.83 17.01
CA VAL A 186 -7.00 -1.34 18.08
C VAL A 186 -7.01 0.18 18.07
N VAL A 187 -8.19 0.76 18.10
CA VAL A 187 -8.42 2.21 18.18
C VAL A 187 -9.32 2.52 19.36
N ASN A 188 -8.88 3.45 20.20
CA ASN A 188 -9.68 3.94 21.31
C ASN A 188 -10.67 5.01 20.83
N ILE A 189 -11.83 5.07 21.49
CA ILE A 189 -12.85 6.08 21.26
C ILE A 189 -12.77 7.09 22.41
N PRO A 190 -12.25 8.32 22.20
CA PRO A 190 -11.95 9.27 23.27
C PRO A 190 -13.17 9.72 24.06
N ILE A 191 -14.33 9.78 23.40
CA ILE A 191 -15.60 10.16 24.03
C ILE A 191 -16.19 9.05 24.90
N SER A 192 -15.51 7.93 25.13
CA SER A 192 -16.07 6.81 25.90
C SER A 192 -15.89 6.91 27.43
N HIS A 193 -15.28 8.00 27.88
CA HIS A 193 -15.14 8.35 29.30
C HIS A 193 -16.35 9.15 29.82
#